data_AF-A0A2S6S382-F1
#
_entry.id   AF-A0A2S6S382-F1
#
_cell.length_a   1.000
_cell.length_b   1.000
_cell.length_c   1.000
_cell.angle_alpha   90.00
_cell.angle_beta   90.00
_cell.angle_gamma   90.00
#
_symmetry.space_group_name_H-M   'P 1'
#
loop_
_entity.id
_entity.type
_entity.pdbx_description
1 polymer ?
#
loop_
_entity_poly.entity_id
_entity_poly.type
_entity_poly.pdbx_seq_one_letter_code
_entity_poly.pdbx_strand_id
1 'polypeptide(L)'
;MDNHNDNNLDTDLNPEDEKEGLKRLGSSLASARKKRNFHLEYISKETNISIKHLKFIEAGRFEELPGEAYITGFLRNYANILGSDPDLTIKNYRNCKAKKDQKPLAKINSLTESSFSRNIFILISVLFFFLAYGIWINFFYDSTKENFSDKMIDNSTEVIVTNYGNESSSSISEQAVDNQDNSNIAIVDAEEESHKDLERSENLDQLNEDDNSFFSETI
;
A
#
# COMPACT_ATOMS: atom_id res chain seq x y z
N MET A 1 -20.75 -66.55 4.22
CA MET A 1 -19.86 -65.55 3.61
C MET A 1 -20.71 -65.01 2.49
N ASP A 2 -21.29 -63.83 2.63
CA ASP A 2 -20.57 -62.61 2.26
C ASP A 2 -20.86 -61.46 3.22
N ASN A 3 -19.82 -61.02 3.91
CA ASN A 3 -19.79 -59.77 4.65
C ASN A 3 -19.59 -58.65 3.63
N HIS A 4 -20.69 -58.11 3.10
CA HIS A 4 -20.66 -56.81 2.44
C HIS A 4 -20.44 -55.77 3.54
N ASN A 5 -19.16 -55.43 3.71
CA ASN A 5 -18.75 -54.34 4.56
C ASN A 5 -18.94 -53.04 3.76
N ASP A 6 -20.08 -52.42 3.99
CA ASP A 6 -20.55 -51.17 3.41
C ASP A 6 -19.73 -50.00 3.95
N ASN A 7 -18.44 -49.97 3.66
CA ASN A 7 -17.60 -48.80 3.91
C ASN A 7 -17.82 -47.76 2.80
N ASN A 8 -19.08 -47.33 2.63
CA ASN A 8 -19.37 -46.11 1.92
C ASN A 8 -19.05 -44.97 2.90
N LEU A 9 -17.86 -44.38 2.74
CA LEU A 9 -17.43 -43.18 3.44
C LEU A 9 -18.21 -41.99 2.87
N ASP A 10 -19.53 -41.98 3.08
CA ASP A 10 -20.35 -40.79 2.99
C ASP A 10 -19.82 -39.86 4.07
N THR A 11 -18.82 -39.07 3.67
CA THR A 11 -18.23 -38.05 4.52
C THR A 11 -19.31 -36.99 4.63
N ASP A 12 -20.23 -37.16 5.57
CA ASP A 12 -21.22 -36.17 5.94
C ASP A 12 -20.47 -34.91 6.34
N LEU A 13 -20.40 -33.98 5.39
CA LEU A 13 -19.75 -32.70 5.54
C LEU A 13 -20.49 -31.96 6.63
N ASN A 14 -19.89 -31.92 7.82
CA ASN A 14 -20.44 -31.20 8.95
C ASN A 14 -20.61 -29.72 8.56
N PRO A 15 -21.85 -29.18 8.46
CA PRO A 15 -22.07 -27.79 8.10
C PRO A 15 -21.46 -26.82 9.12
N GLU A 16 -21.14 -27.28 10.33
CA GLU A 16 -20.41 -26.50 11.32
C GLU A 16 -18.94 -26.28 10.94
N ASP A 17 -18.31 -27.20 10.20
CA ASP A 17 -16.91 -27.05 9.76
C ASP A 17 -16.78 -25.98 8.67
N GLU A 18 -17.78 -25.86 7.78
CA GLU A 18 -17.86 -24.80 6.77
C GLU A 18 -17.95 -23.43 7.45
N LYS A 19 -18.93 -23.27 8.35
CA LYS A 19 -19.16 -22.03 9.08
C LYS A 19 -17.95 -21.62 9.92
N GLU A 20 -17.31 -22.57 10.59
CA GLU A 20 -16.12 -22.30 11.39
C GLU A 20 -14.94 -21.84 10.52
N GLY A 21 -14.73 -22.47 9.36
CA GLY A 21 -13.71 -22.03 8.40
C GLY A 21 -13.95 -20.59 7.91
N LEU A 22 -15.20 -20.26 7.57
CA LEU A 22 -15.59 -18.93 7.12
C LEU A 22 -15.44 -17.87 8.22
N LYS A 23 -15.82 -18.18 9.47
CA LYS A 23 -15.60 -17.31 10.63
C LYS A 23 -14.13 -17.02 10.87
N ARG A 24 -13.27 -18.04 10.74
CA ARG A 24 -11.81 -17.88 10.88
C ARG A 24 -11.24 -16.98 9.79
N LEU A 25 -11.68 -17.15 8.54
CA LEU A 25 -11.29 -16.27 7.45
C LEU A 25 -11.70 -14.81 7.71
N GLY A 26 -12.97 -14.59 8.08
CA GLY A 26 -13.48 -13.25 8.43
C GLY A 26 -12.71 -12.61 9.58
N SER A 27 -12.45 -13.37 10.64
CA SER A 27 -11.67 -12.92 11.80
C SER A 27 -10.23 -12.58 11.45
N SER A 28 -9.61 -13.33 10.52
CA SER A 28 -8.28 -13.05 10.00
C SER A 28 -8.24 -11.72 9.24
N LEU A 29 -9.23 -11.46 8.38
CA LEU A 29 -9.36 -10.19 7.64
C LEU A 29 -9.59 -9.01 8.60
N ALA A 30 -10.47 -9.17 9.59
CA ALA A 30 -10.71 -8.17 10.61
C ALA A 30 -9.44 -7.84 11.41
N SER A 31 -8.66 -8.88 11.75
CA SER A 31 -7.39 -8.72 12.45
C SER A 31 -6.36 -8.00 11.59
N ALA A 32 -6.27 -8.33 10.29
CA ALA A 32 -5.39 -7.63 9.35
C ALA A 32 -5.77 -6.15 9.20
N ARG A 33 -7.07 -5.84 9.12
CA ARG A 33 -7.56 -4.45 9.11
C ARG A 33 -7.16 -3.68 10.36
N LYS A 34 -7.42 -4.25 11.54
CA LYS A 34 -7.08 -3.63 12.83
C LYS A 34 -5.58 -3.41 12.98
N LYS A 35 -4.74 -4.36 12.54
CA LYS A 35 -3.28 -4.21 12.53
C LYS A 35 -2.79 -3.04 11.69
N ARG A 36 -3.55 -2.65 10.66
CA ARG A 36 -3.27 -1.47 9.82
C ARG A 36 -3.95 -0.19 10.32
N ASN A 37 -4.67 -0.24 11.44
CA ASN A 37 -5.47 0.87 11.97
C ASN A 37 -6.49 1.41 10.96
N PHE A 38 -7.01 0.55 10.07
CA PHE A 38 -8.04 0.95 9.13
C PHE A 38 -9.43 0.85 9.76
N HIS A 39 -10.19 1.94 9.69
CA HIS A 39 -11.60 1.97 10.01
C HIS A 39 -12.43 1.33 8.89
N LEU A 40 -13.61 0.77 9.23
CA LEU A 40 -14.48 0.16 8.22
C LEU A 40 -14.99 1.20 7.21
N GLU A 41 -15.18 2.44 7.67
CA GLU A 41 -15.56 3.61 6.88
C GLU A 41 -14.53 3.89 5.78
N TYR A 42 -13.24 3.81 6.12
CA TYR A 42 -12.16 3.97 5.16
C TYR A 42 -12.19 2.87 4.10
N ILE A 43 -12.24 1.59 4.51
CA ILE A 43 -12.32 0.46 3.58
C ILE A 43 -13.55 0.58 2.68
N SER A 44 -14.69 0.98 3.25
CA SER A 44 -15.95 1.14 2.52
C SER A 44 -15.81 2.19 1.41
N LYS A 45 -15.20 3.34 1.72
CA LYS A 45 -14.92 4.41 0.75
C LYS A 45 -13.99 3.95 -0.38
N GLU A 46 -12.91 3.26 -0.04
CA GLU A 46 -11.91 2.82 -1.04
C GLU A 46 -12.43 1.70 -1.95
N THR A 47 -13.24 0.79 -1.40
CA THR A 47 -13.69 -0.41 -2.13
C THR A 47 -15.08 -0.29 -2.73
N ASN A 48 -15.84 0.75 -2.39
CA ASN A 48 -17.27 0.90 -2.66
C ASN A 48 -18.13 -0.26 -2.13
N ILE A 49 -17.64 -0.97 -1.11
CA ILE A 49 -18.38 -2.03 -0.42
C ILE A 49 -19.07 -1.40 0.79
N SER A 50 -20.37 -1.63 0.98
CA SER A 50 -21.08 -1.08 2.14
C SER A 50 -20.46 -1.57 3.45
N ILE A 51 -20.45 -0.71 4.48
CA ILE A 51 -19.99 -1.07 5.84
C ILE A 51 -20.73 -2.32 6.35
N LYS A 52 -22.02 -2.46 6.02
CA LYS A 52 -22.84 -3.63 6.37
C LYS A 52 -22.24 -4.92 5.80
N HIS A 53 -21.87 -4.94 4.53
CA HIS A 53 -21.27 -6.12 3.90
C HIS A 53 -19.86 -6.41 4.43
N LEU A 54 -19.06 -5.38 4.71
CA LEU A 54 -17.75 -5.57 5.34
C LEU A 54 -17.88 -6.21 6.72
N LYS A 55 -18.88 -5.80 7.52
CA LYS A 55 -19.20 -6.44 8.81
C LYS A 55 -19.57 -7.91 8.65
N PHE A 56 -20.36 -8.26 7.64
CA PHE A 56 -20.68 -9.66 7.34
C PHE A 56 -19.46 -10.48 6.95
N ILE A 57 -18.58 -9.93 6.11
CA ILE A 57 -17.30 -10.58 5.74
C ILE A 57 -16.46 -10.83 6.98
N GLU A 58 -16.29 -9.84 7.86
CA GLU A 58 -15.51 -10.00 9.10
C GLU A 58 -16.14 -10.96 10.09
N ALA A 59 -17.47 -11.04 10.14
CA ALA A 59 -18.22 -11.97 10.97
C ALA A 59 -18.28 -13.40 10.38
N GLY A 60 -17.78 -13.60 9.16
CA GLY A 60 -17.86 -14.87 8.44
C GLY A 60 -19.27 -15.24 7.96
N ARG A 61 -20.18 -14.26 7.87
CA ARG A 61 -21.58 -14.45 7.46
C ARG A 61 -21.75 -14.19 5.96
N PHE A 62 -21.12 -15.04 5.16
CA PHE A 62 -21.09 -14.88 3.71
C PHE A 62 -22.45 -15.14 3.05
N GLU A 63 -23.34 -15.87 3.73
CA GLU A 63 -24.73 -16.12 3.35
C GLU A 63 -25.61 -14.86 3.35
N GLU A 64 -25.24 -13.81 4.10
CA GLU A 64 -25.97 -12.53 4.13
C GLU A 64 -25.55 -11.57 2.99
N LEU A 65 -24.59 -11.98 2.14
CA LEU A 65 -24.07 -11.17 1.03
C LEU A 65 -24.92 -11.33 -0.25
N PRO A 66 -24.91 -10.35 -1.17
CA PRO A 66 -25.81 -10.34 -2.35
C PRO A 66 -25.67 -11.52 -3.33
N GLY A 67 -24.61 -12.31 -3.25
CA GLY A 67 -24.38 -13.49 -4.09
C GLY A 67 -22.91 -13.79 -4.33
N GLU A 68 -22.61 -15.02 -4.77
CA GLU A 68 -21.25 -15.56 -4.85
C GLU A 68 -20.28 -14.71 -5.69
N ALA A 69 -20.74 -14.19 -6.83
CA ALA A 69 -19.91 -13.36 -7.71
C ALA A 69 -19.40 -12.10 -6.98
N TYR A 70 -20.29 -11.45 -6.21
CA TYR A 70 -19.93 -10.27 -5.41
C TYR A 70 -18.95 -10.61 -4.30
N ILE A 71 -19.12 -11.75 -3.63
CA ILE A 71 -18.23 -12.16 -2.53
C ILE A 71 -16.78 -12.23 -2.99
N THR A 72 -16.52 -12.87 -4.15
CA THR A 72 -15.16 -12.97 -4.68
C THR A 72 -14.58 -11.59 -5.04
N GLY A 73 -15.39 -10.68 -5.58
CA GLY A 73 -14.98 -9.29 -5.84
C GLY A 73 -14.69 -8.51 -4.56
N PHE A 74 -15.54 -8.66 -3.54
CA PHE A 74 -15.37 -8.02 -2.25
C PHE A 74 -14.10 -8.49 -1.54
N LEU A 75 -13.85 -9.81 -1.51
CA LEU A 75 -12.65 -10.38 -0.92
C LEU A 75 -11.38 -9.91 -1.64
N ARG A 76 -11.40 -9.82 -2.98
CA ARG A 76 -10.29 -9.28 -3.77
C ARG A 76 -9.97 -7.85 -3.37
N ASN A 77 -10.96 -6.96 -3.46
CA ASN A 77 -10.78 -5.55 -3.17
C ASN A 77 -10.35 -5.33 -1.71
N TYR A 78 -10.94 -6.09 -0.79
CA TYR A 78 -10.61 -5.96 0.62
C TYR A 78 -9.18 -6.44 0.90
N ALA A 79 -8.78 -7.61 0.39
CA ALA A 79 -7.41 -8.12 0.55
C ALA A 79 -6.36 -7.17 -0.03
N ASN A 80 -6.63 -6.56 -1.19
CA ASN A 80 -5.77 -5.56 -1.81
C ASN A 80 -5.51 -4.36 -0.88
N ILE A 81 -6.56 -3.76 -0.33
CA ILE A 81 -6.41 -2.63 0.61
C ILE A 81 -5.67 -3.07 1.89
N LEU A 82 -5.93 -4.30 2.36
CA LEU A 82 -5.21 -4.90 3.48
C LEU A 82 -3.77 -5.34 3.16
N GLY A 83 -3.29 -5.12 1.93
CA GLY A 83 -1.98 -5.56 1.45
C GLY A 83 -1.73 -7.06 1.71
N SER A 84 -2.79 -7.85 1.64
CA SER A 84 -2.79 -9.32 1.72
C SER A 84 -2.96 -9.89 0.31
N ASP A 85 -2.56 -11.13 0.10
CA ASP A 85 -2.70 -11.78 -1.21
C ASP A 85 -4.19 -12.03 -1.53
N PRO A 86 -4.76 -11.40 -2.58
CA PRO A 86 -6.16 -11.54 -2.93
C PRO A 86 -6.50 -12.94 -3.43
N ASP A 87 -5.62 -13.57 -4.20
CA ASP A 87 -5.88 -14.89 -4.78
C ASP A 87 -5.85 -15.97 -3.71
N LEU A 88 -4.90 -15.87 -2.77
CA LEU A 88 -4.88 -16.72 -1.58
C LEU A 88 -6.15 -16.55 -0.73
N THR A 89 -6.62 -15.31 -0.55
CA THR A 89 -7.84 -15.02 0.24
C THR A 89 -9.07 -15.66 -0.40
N ILE A 90 -9.22 -15.53 -1.72
CA ILE A 90 -10.33 -16.13 -2.48
C ILE A 90 -10.22 -17.66 -2.48
N LYS A 91 -9.01 -18.20 -2.61
CA LYS A 91 -8.76 -19.64 -2.53
C LYS A 91 -9.16 -20.19 -1.17
N ASN A 92 -8.81 -19.51 -0.08
CA ASN A 92 -9.22 -19.90 1.27
C ASN A 92 -10.75 -19.89 1.42
N TYR A 93 -11.41 -18.84 0.93
CA TYR A 93 -12.87 -18.77 0.91
C TYR A 93 -13.49 -19.94 0.14
N ARG A 94 -12.99 -20.21 -1.07
CA ARG A 94 -13.45 -21.34 -1.90
C ARG A 94 -13.20 -22.67 -1.22
N ASN A 95 -12.06 -22.87 -0.56
CA ASN A 95 -11.78 -24.12 0.15
C ASN A 95 -12.74 -24.34 1.34
N CYS A 96 -13.09 -23.26 2.05
CA CYS A 96 -14.09 -23.34 3.12
C CYS A 96 -15.47 -23.74 2.57
N LYS A 97 -15.86 -23.19 1.41
CA LYS A 97 -17.17 -23.43 0.79
C LYS A 97 -17.25 -24.75 -0.01
N ALA A 98 -16.21 -25.06 -0.80
CA ALA A 98 -16.12 -26.22 -1.68
C ALA A 98 -15.96 -27.55 -0.94
N LYS A 99 -15.76 -27.52 0.39
CA LYS A 99 -16.05 -28.69 1.22
C LYS A 99 -17.44 -29.26 0.88
N LYS A 100 -18.41 -28.43 0.49
CA LYS A 100 -19.77 -28.81 0.09
C LYS A 100 -19.94 -29.43 -1.31
N ASP A 101 -19.04 -29.11 -2.25
CA ASP A 101 -19.25 -29.31 -3.69
C ASP A 101 -18.16 -30.17 -4.34
N GLN A 102 -17.88 -31.36 -3.79
CA GLN A 102 -17.07 -32.35 -4.52
C GLN A 102 -17.86 -32.90 -5.73
N LYS A 103 -17.91 -32.13 -6.82
CA LYS A 103 -17.99 -32.69 -8.17
C LYS A 103 -16.62 -32.51 -8.84
N PRO A 104 -15.97 -33.59 -9.32
CA PRO A 104 -14.66 -33.50 -9.92
C PRO A 104 -14.80 -32.88 -11.30
N LEU A 105 -14.71 -31.55 -11.38
CA LEU A 105 -14.55 -30.87 -12.65
C LEU A 105 -13.05 -30.79 -12.95
N ALA A 106 -12.70 -31.56 -13.97
CA ALA A 106 -11.43 -31.68 -14.65
C ALA A 106 -10.47 -30.51 -14.39
N LYS A 107 -9.32 -30.88 -13.82
CA LYS A 107 -8.10 -30.09 -13.76
C LYS A 107 -7.71 -29.65 -15.17
N ILE A 108 -7.97 -28.40 -15.51
CA ILE A 108 -7.35 -27.74 -16.66
C ILE A 108 -6.13 -26.99 -16.14
N ASN A 109 -4.99 -27.31 -16.73
CA ASN A 109 -3.67 -26.89 -16.32
C ASN A 109 -3.55 -25.36 -16.14
N SER A 110 -3.28 -24.91 -14.92
CA SER A 110 -2.68 -23.59 -14.65
C SER A 110 -1.24 -23.80 -14.14
N LEU A 111 -0.31 -24.08 -15.06
CA LEU A 111 1.12 -23.97 -14.79
C LEU A 111 1.57 -22.50 -14.85
N THR A 112 0.95 -21.61 -14.07
CA THR A 112 1.49 -20.27 -13.78
C THR A 112 0.78 -19.67 -12.56
N GLU A 113 0.90 -20.28 -11.38
CA GLU A 113 0.78 -19.51 -10.13
C GLU A 113 2.17 -19.45 -9.50
N SER A 114 3.03 -18.60 -10.04
CA SER A 114 4.20 -18.15 -9.28
C SER A 114 3.70 -17.16 -8.25
N SER A 115 3.36 -17.67 -7.05
CA SER A 115 3.31 -16.86 -5.83
C SER A 115 4.71 -16.30 -5.63
N PHE A 116 4.95 -15.13 -6.21
CA PHE A 116 6.17 -14.38 -6.00
C PHE A 116 6.10 -13.79 -4.59
N SER A 117 6.45 -14.63 -3.61
CA SER A 117 6.66 -14.23 -2.23
C SER A 117 7.62 -13.04 -2.18
N ARG A 118 7.41 -12.12 -1.23
CA ARG A 118 8.22 -10.90 -1.00
C ARG A 118 9.74 -11.12 -1.10
N ASN A 119 10.19 -12.35 -0.83
CA ASN A 119 11.58 -12.76 -0.85
C ASN A 119 12.16 -12.91 -2.26
N ILE A 120 11.36 -13.19 -3.29
CA ILE A 120 11.88 -13.29 -4.66
C ILE A 120 12.34 -11.94 -5.19
N PHE A 121 11.62 -10.86 -4.85
CA PHE A 121 12.00 -9.51 -5.19
C PHE A 121 13.28 -9.11 -4.45
N ILE A 122 13.45 -9.59 -3.21
CA ILE A 122 14.70 -9.40 -2.45
C ILE A 122 15.86 -10.13 -3.14
N LEU A 123 15.68 -11.38 -3.57
CA LEU A 123 16.74 -12.13 -4.26
C LEU A 123 17.11 -11.50 -5.60
N ILE A 124 16.13 -11.07 -6.39
CA ILE A 124 16.36 -10.39 -7.67
C ILE A 124 17.04 -9.04 -7.45
N SER A 125 16.62 -8.29 -6.42
CA SER A 125 17.23 -7.02 -6.05
C SER A 125 18.68 -7.18 -5.59
N VAL A 126 18.96 -8.17 -4.74
CA VAL A 126 20.32 -8.49 -4.27
C VAL A 126 21.22 -8.89 -5.45
N LEU A 127 20.72 -9.75 -6.33
CA LEU A 127 21.45 -10.15 -7.53
C LEU A 127 21.75 -8.95 -8.44
N PHE A 128 20.74 -8.10 -8.69
CA PHE A 128 20.91 -6.87 -9.47
C PHE A 128 21.93 -5.93 -8.84
N PHE A 129 21.94 -5.79 -7.51
CA PHE A 129 22.90 -4.96 -6.78
C PHE A 129 24.34 -5.47 -6.94
N PHE A 130 24.55 -6.80 -6.87
CA PHE A 130 25.87 -7.40 -7.11
C PHE A 130 26.34 -7.22 -8.56
N LEU A 131 25.44 -7.34 -9.54
CA LEU A 131 25.77 -7.08 -10.95
C LEU A 131 26.13 -5.61 -11.18
N ALA A 132 25.31 -4.68 -10.66
CA ALA A 132 25.57 -3.25 -10.77
C ALA A 132 26.87 -2.85 -10.05
N TYR A 133 27.13 -3.41 -8.87
CA TYR A 133 28.35 -3.17 -8.10
C TYR A 133 29.60 -3.71 -8.81
N GLY A 134 29.50 -4.89 -9.42
CA GLY A 134 30.58 -5.47 -10.22
C GLY A 134 30.88 -4.68 -11.50
N ILE A 135 29.86 -4.11 -12.15
CA ILE A 135 30.07 -3.22 -13.30
C ILE A 135 30.68 -1.88 -12.83
N TRP A 136 30.20 -1.33 -11.72
CA TRP A 136 30.71 -0.10 -11.13
C TRP A 136 32.19 -0.21 -10.72
N ILE A 137 32.60 -1.34 -10.13
CA ILE A 137 33.99 -1.55 -9.75
C ILE A 137 34.91 -1.62 -10.98
N ASN A 138 34.49 -2.31 -12.04
CA ASN A 138 35.28 -2.40 -13.28
C ASN A 138 35.43 -1.02 -13.95
N PHE A 139 34.34 -0.25 -14.03
CA PHE A 139 34.38 1.12 -14.55
C PHE A 139 35.27 2.04 -13.70
N PHE A 140 35.25 1.89 -12.37
CA PHE A 140 36.07 2.67 -11.45
C PHE A 140 37.56 2.33 -11.54
N TYR A 141 37.93 1.06 -11.74
CA TYR A 141 39.32 0.67 -11.93
C TYR A 141 39.89 1.09 -13.29
N ASP A 142 39.06 1.14 -14.34
CA ASP A 142 39.49 1.57 -15.67
C ASP A 142 39.59 3.12 -15.78
N SER A 143 38.79 3.85 -15.00
CA SER A 143 38.74 5.33 -15.03
C SER A 143 39.92 6.05 -14.35
N THR A 144 41.03 5.38 -14.07
CA THR A 144 42.24 6.02 -13.48
C THR A 144 43.53 5.81 -14.29
N LYS A 145 43.44 5.43 -15.57
CA LYS A 145 44.61 5.34 -16.47
C LYS A 145 44.44 6.04 -17.83
N GLU A 146 43.90 7.24 -17.85
CA GLU A 146 44.22 8.21 -18.91
C GLU A 146 44.72 9.52 -18.31
N ASN A 147 45.85 9.98 -18.85
CA ASN A 147 46.60 11.21 -18.54
C ASN A 147 47.60 11.13 -17.39
N PHE A 148 48.57 10.22 -17.46
CA PHE A 148 49.85 10.49 -16.81
C PHE A 148 51.05 9.90 -17.57
N SER A 149 51.94 10.82 -18.00
CA SER A 149 53.18 10.62 -18.78
C SER A 149 52.93 10.52 -20.29
N ASP A 150 53.19 11.58 -21.07
CA ASP A 150 54.57 12.01 -21.32
C ASP A 150 54.73 13.54 -21.38
N LYS A 151 55.49 14.07 -20.42
CA LYS A 151 56.06 15.41 -20.47
C LYS A 151 57.51 15.29 -20.01
N MET A 152 58.40 15.02 -20.94
CA MET A 152 59.83 15.33 -20.83
C MET A 152 60.24 15.96 -22.17
N ILE A 153 60.28 17.29 -22.25
CA ILE A 153 61.50 18.12 -22.17
C ILE A 153 62.69 17.41 -22.84
N ASP A 154 62.88 17.68 -24.13
CA ASP A 154 64.20 17.66 -24.73
C ASP A 154 64.60 19.10 -25.05
N ASN A 155 65.63 19.56 -24.33
CA ASN A 155 66.32 20.81 -24.58
C ASN A 155 67.54 20.47 -25.44
N SER A 156 67.49 20.75 -26.74
CA SER A 156 68.67 21.17 -27.48
C SER A 156 68.32 21.78 -28.85
N THR A 157 68.70 23.06 -29.01
CA THR A 157 69.33 23.69 -30.19
C THR A 157 68.87 23.19 -31.58
N GLU A 158 68.32 23.97 -32.51
CA GLU A 158 68.79 25.26 -33.04
C GLU A 158 67.78 25.74 -34.13
N VAL A 159 67.90 27.02 -34.50
CA VAL A 159 67.54 27.65 -35.78
C VAL A 159 66.28 28.53 -35.82
N ILE A 160 66.60 29.81 -36.04
CA ILE A 160 65.81 31.03 -36.24
C ILE A 160 65.01 30.99 -37.54
N VAL A 161 63.73 31.38 -37.56
CA VAL A 161 63.15 32.26 -38.60
C VAL A 161 61.95 33.05 -38.05
N THR A 162 62.05 34.38 -38.14
CA THR A 162 61.01 35.39 -37.93
C THR A 162 59.91 35.32 -38.99
N ASN A 163 58.62 35.50 -38.63
CA ASN A 163 57.71 36.14 -39.57
C ASN A 163 56.59 36.94 -38.89
N TYR A 164 56.45 38.17 -39.38
CA TYR A 164 55.48 39.20 -39.03
C TYR A 164 54.19 39.03 -39.83
N GLY A 165 53.09 39.51 -39.26
CA GLY A 165 51.99 40.09 -40.03
C GLY A 165 50.81 39.15 -40.27
N ASN A 166 49.67 39.54 -39.73
CA ASN A 166 48.49 40.03 -40.47
C ASN A 166 47.27 39.85 -39.55
N GLU A 167 46.82 40.95 -38.97
CA GLU A 167 45.76 41.79 -39.51
C GLU A 167 44.37 41.18 -39.36
N SER A 168 43.52 42.04 -38.80
CA SER A 168 42.10 42.15 -39.05
C SER A 168 41.22 41.20 -38.24
N SER A 169 40.53 41.75 -37.23
CA SER A 169 39.17 42.34 -37.36
C SER A 169 38.16 41.25 -37.03
N SER A 170 37.13 41.44 -36.21
CA SER A 170 36.48 42.63 -35.69
C SER A 170 35.29 42.16 -34.85
N SER A 171 35.07 42.82 -33.70
CA SER A 171 33.79 43.34 -33.16
C SER A 171 32.50 42.51 -33.37
N ILE A 172 31.68 42.20 -32.36
CA ILE A 172 30.69 43.07 -31.67
C ILE A 172 30.05 42.19 -30.56
N SER A 173 30.22 42.49 -29.27
CA SER A 173 29.21 43.00 -28.29
C SER A 173 27.75 42.61 -28.57
N GLU A 174 26.93 42.15 -27.63
CA GLU A 174 26.13 42.97 -26.70
C GLU A 174 25.18 41.99 -25.96
N GLN A 175 25.29 41.85 -24.62
CA GLN A 175 24.28 42.19 -23.59
C GLN A 175 22.84 41.69 -23.85
N ALA A 176 22.03 41.24 -22.89
CA ALA A 176 22.09 41.04 -21.44
C ALA A 176 20.83 40.24 -21.04
N VAL A 177 20.86 39.42 -19.98
CA VAL A 177 19.65 39.03 -19.23
C VAL A 177 19.97 38.90 -17.74
N ASP A 178 19.00 39.42 -16.99
CA ASP A 178 18.91 39.89 -15.62
C ASP A 178 18.69 38.78 -14.56
N ASN A 179 18.85 39.22 -13.30
CA ASN A 179 18.09 38.84 -12.11
C ASN A 179 18.56 37.68 -11.21
N GLN A 180 19.07 38.02 -10.02
CA GLN A 180 18.32 37.85 -8.76
C GLN A 180 19.09 38.45 -7.57
N ASP A 181 18.47 39.48 -6.96
CA ASP A 181 18.84 40.05 -5.67
C ASP A 181 17.95 39.42 -4.58
N ASN A 182 18.57 38.95 -3.49
CA ASN A 182 17.88 38.41 -2.32
C ASN A 182 18.36 39.20 -1.11
N SER A 183 17.47 40.01 -0.53
CA SER A 183 17.70 40.60 0.78
C SER A 183 16.42 40.59 1.63
N ASN A 184 16.61 40.03 2.83
CA ASN A 184 15.69 39.97 3.95
C ASN A 184 15.25 41.37 4.40
N ILE A 185 14.00 41.51 4.88
CA ILE A 185 13.62 42.61 5.78
C ILE A 185 12.77 42.07 6.93
N ALA A 186 13.30 42.27 8.14
CA ALA A 186 12.60 42.17 9.41
C ALA A 186 11.75 43.44 9.64
N ILE A 187 10.57 43.30 10.25
CA ILE A 187 9.83 44.39 10.90
C ILE A 187 9.31 43.90 12.25
N VAL A 188 9.47 44.76 13.26
CA VAL A 188 9.13 44.63 14.68
C VAL A 188 7.91 45.54 14.98
N ASP A 189 7.31 45.37 16.17
CA ASP A 189 6.34 46.23 16.90
C ASP A 189 4.85 45.95 16.60
N ALA A 190 3.88 45.94 17.52
CA ALA A 190 3.77 45.99 18.98
C ALA A 190 2.27 45.72 19.36
N GLU A 191 1.98 45.43 20.64
CA GLU A 191 0.69 45.65 21.37
C GLU A 191 -0.57 44.81 20.94
N GLU A 192 -1.49 44.32 21.79
CA GLU A 192 -1.86 44.47 23.20
C GLU A 192 -2.79 43.30 23.63
N GLU A 193 -2.96 43.11 24.94
CA GLU A 193 -3.68 42.05 25.67
C GLU A 193 -5.21 41.93 25.42
N SER A 194 -5.82 40.79 25.83
CA SER A 194 -6.95 40.77 26.81
C SER A 194 -7.91 39.55 26.70
N HIS A 195 -7.96 38.82 27.83
CA HIS A 195 -9.06 38.03 28.44
C HIS A 195 -9.98 37.09 27.64
N LYS A 196 -10.00 35.82 28.07
CA LYS A 196 -11.20 34.96 28.08
C LYS A 196 -11.36 34.30 29.45
N ASP A 197 -12.02 35.00 30.35
CA ASP A 197 -12.73 34.42 31.50
C ASP A 197 -14.23 34.50 31.20
N LEU A 198 -14.94 33.39 31.29
CA LEU A 198 -16.38 33.32 31.61
C LEU A 198 -16.78 31.85 31.77
N GLU A 199 -16.34 31.25 32.87
CA GLU A 199 -17.26 30.42 33.66
C GLU A 199 -18.37 31.34 34.20
N ARG A 200 -19.63 30.89 34.10
CA ARG A 200 -20.80 31.23 34.96
C ARG A 200 -22.09 31.32 34.14
N SER A 201 -22.78 30.20 34.04
CA SER A 201 -24.23 30.19 34.06
C SER A 201 -24.69 28.94 34.82
N GLU A 202 -24.42 28.96 36.13
CA GLU A 202 -25.33 28.32 37.06
C GLU A 202 -26.57 29.22 37.19
N ASN A 203 -27.71 28.55 37.19
CA ASN A 203 -28.87 28.77 38.05
C ASN A 203 -30.16 29.39 37.45
N LEU A 204 -31.27 28.73 37.83
CA LEU A 204 -32.69 29.10 37.77
C LEU A 204 -33.32 28.86 36.38
N ASP A 205 -34.21 27.89 36.18
CA ASP A 205 -35.51 27.80 36.85
C ASP A 205 -35.98 26.35 37.13
N GLN A 206 -36.27 26.09 38.39
CA GLN A 206 -37.35 25.19 38.81
C GLN A 206 -38.67 25.97 38.68
N LEU A 207 -39.51 25.60 37.72
CA LEU A 207 -40.96 25.83 37.71
C LEU A 207 -41.57 24.56 37.08
N ASN A 208 -42.03 23.64 37.92
CA ASN A 208 -43.45 23.42 38.25
C ASN A 208 -44.18 22.54 37.24
N GLU A 209 -44.84 21.50 37.79
CA GLU A 209 -46.22 21.05 37.48
C GLU A 209 -46.51 20.73 36.00
N ASP A 210 -46.95 19.56 35.58
CA ASP A 210 -47.76 18.50 36.15
C ASP A 210 -47.58 17.31 35.21
N ASP A 211 -47.51 16.08 35.73
CA ASP A 211 -48.06 14.89 35.03
C ASP A 211 -47.87 13.66 35.93
N ASN A 212 -48.55 13.72 37.08
CA ASN A 212 -49.06 12.51 37.70
C ASN A 212 -50.52 12.35 37.23
N SER A 213 -50.86 11.13 36.82
CA SER A 213 -52.21 10.63 36.50
C SER A 213 -52.68 10.75 35.04
N PHE A 214 -52.24 9.83 34.17
CA PHE A 214 -53.16 9.26 33.19
C PHE A 214 -52.67 7.92 32.62
N PHE A 215 -53.59 6.96 32.52
CA PHE A 215 -53.45 5.55 32.12
C PHE A 215 -52.94 4.57 33.21
N SER A 216 -53.81 4.11 34.11
CA SER A 216 -54.76 2.99 33.94
C SER A 216 -54.03 1.67 33.62
N GLU A 217 -53.88 0.76 34.59
CA GLU A 217 -54.88 -0.29 34.86
C GLU A 217 -55.12 -1.15 33.62
N THR A 218 -54.73 -2.44 33.66
CA THR A 218 -55.49 -3.63 33.21
C THR A 218 -54.58 -4.85 32.94
N ILE A 219 -54.82 -5.87 33.78
CA ILE A 219 -54.57 -7.33 33.67
C ILE A 219 -53.13 -7.84 33.83
#